data_AF-A0A3D5F497-F1
#
_entry.id   AF-A0A3D5F497-F1
#
_cell.length_a   1.000
_cell.length_b   1.000
_cell.length_c   1.000
_cell.angle_alpha   90.00
_cell.angle_beta   90.00
_cell.angle_gamma   90.00
#
_symmetry.space_group_name_H-M   'P 1'
#
loop_
_entity.id
_entity.type
_entity.pdbx_description
1 polymer ?
#
loop_
_entity_poly.entity_id
_entity_poly.type
_entity_poly.pdbx_seq_one_letter_code
_entity_poly.pdbx_strand_id
1 'polypeptide(L)'
;MASGFKISGFGRVIGGYLDTGNVAYLDYTDEIKFDSQSLAALQIDWQATDKLSVTSQLLAHSNSDRESGVEWLYLTYQLNDNWQIRAGKQRTPFFHYSDVRNVGFAYHWINPPQQLYNGVLFPTYTGVNVNYRFGNEDIQASVEAYWGSYNDEYEIADVKIKPDVTDLHGFIGR
;
A
#
# COMPACT_ATOMS: atom_id res chain seq x y z
N MET A 1 -15.37 -7.39 26.76
CA MET A 1 -14.84 -7.53 25.39
C MET A 1 -13.34 -7.35 25.42
N ALA A 2 -12.57 -8.26 24.80
CA ALA A 2 -11.12 -8.21 24.84
C ALA A 2 -10.61 -7.25 23.77
N SER A 3 -9.88 -6.21 24.17
CA SER A 3 -9.01 -5.47 23.27
C SER A 3 -7.96 -6.42 22.70
N GLY A 4 -7.87 -6.47 21.38
CA GLY A 4 -6.99 -7.38 20.66
C GLY A 4 -5.82 -6.63 20.05
N PHE A 5 -4.61 -7.13 20.23
CA PHE A 5 -3.43 -6.58 19.60
C PHE A 5 -2.78 -7.67 18.74
N LYS A 6 -2.60 -7.37 17.45
CA LYS A 6 -2.02 -8.29 16.48
C LYS A 6 -0.83 -7.63 15.80
N ILE A 7 0.28 -8.35 15.75
CA ILE A 7 1.44 -8.00 14.95
C ILE A 7 1.60 -9.09 13.89
N SER A 8 1.86 -8.68 12.66
CA SER A 8 2.26 -9.57 11.57
C SER A 8 3.38 -8.92 10.77
N GLY A 9 4.13 -9.73 10.02
CA GLY A 9 5.17 -9.21 9.14
C GLY A 9 5.44 -10.16 7.99
N PHE A 10 6.10 -9.65 6.97
CA PHE A 10 6.57 -10.45 5.85
C PHE A 10 7.91 -9.90 5.36
N GLY A 11 8.66 -10.74 4.68
CA GLY A 11 9.92 -10.36 4.06
C GLY A 11 10.05 -11.03 2.70
N ARG A 12 10.79 -10.39 1.81
CA ARG A 12 11.11 -10.91 0.49
C ARG A 12 12.59 -10.69 0.23
N VAL A 13 13.29 -11.77 -0.08
CA VAL A 13 14.69 -11.75 -0.50
C VAL A 13 14.74 -12.08 -1.98
N ILE A 14 15.36 -11.20 -2.79
CA ILE A 14 15.53 -11.40 -4.23
C ILE A 14 17.02 -11.29 -4.54
N GLY A 15 17.58 -12.35 -5.12
CA GLY A 15 18.93 -12.36 -5.67
C GLY A 15 18.90 -12.17 -7.19
N GLY A 16 19.82 -11.39 -7.74
CA GLY A 16 19.95 -11.17 -9.17
C GLY A 16 21.37 -10.79 -9.59
N TYR A 17 21.62 -10.95 -10.87
CA TYR A 17 22.90 -10.70 -11.54
C TYR A 17 22.61 -10.28 -12.99
N LEU A 18 23.42 -9.38 -13.54
CA LEU A 18 23.38 -8.94 -14.93
C LEU A 18 24.65 -9.41 -15.65
N ASP A 19 24.50 -10.13 -16.77
CA ASP A 19 25.63 -10.62 -17.58
C ASP A 19 26.26 -9.55 -18.49
N THR A 20 25.67 -8.36 -18.53
CA THR A 20 26.08 -7.26 -19.41
C THR A 20 26.26 -5.97 -18.61
N GLY A 21 27.47 -5.41 -18.65
CA GLY A 21 27.80 -4.17 -17.92
C GLY A 21 27.29 -2.88 -18.57
N ASN A 22 26.66 -2.97 -19.76
CA ASN A 22 26.21 -1.81 -20.54
C ASN A 22 24.72 -1.46 -20.34
N VAL A 23 24.03 -2.11 -19.41
CA VAL A 23 22.60 -1.86 -19.12
C VAL A 23 22.41 -1.77 -17.61
N ALA A 24 21.84 -0.65 -17.14
CA ALA A 24 21.34 -0.54 -15.78
C ALA A 24 19.92 -1.13 -15.72
N TYR A 25 19.72 -2.18 -14.92
CA TYR A 25 18.40 -2.72 -14.64
C TYR A 25 18.22 -2.90 -13.13
N LEU A 26 17.44 -2.00 -12.52
CA LEU A 26 17.01 -2.11 -11.12
C LEU A 26 18.17 -2.31 -10.15
N ASP A 27 19.28 -1.60 -10.37
CA ASP A 27 20.50 -1.66 -9.57
C ASP A 27 21.23 -3.03 -9.57
N TYR A 28 20.87 -3.98 -10.44
CA TYR A 28 21.68 -5.20 -10.63
C TYR A 28 22.98 -4.89 -11.41
N THR A 29 24.05 -5.63 -11.10
CA THR A 29 25.38 -5.52 -11.76
C THR A 29 25.90 -6.91 -12.14
N ASP A 30 27.12 -6.99 -12.65
CA ASP A 30 27.88 -8.22 -12.89
C ASP A 30 28.38 -8.90 -11.59
N GLU A 31 27.70 -8.67 -10.48
CA GLU A 31 27.89 -9.37 -9.22
C GLU A 31 26.53 -9.81 -8.68
N ILE A 32 26.50 -10.91 -7.92
CA ILE A 32 25.26 -11.37 -7.30
C ILE A 32 24.86 -10.36 -6.21
N LYS A 33 23.76 -9.64 -6.45
CA LYS A 33 23.16 -8.72 -5.49
C LYS A 33 21.89 -9.30 -4.91
N PHE A 34 21.67 -9.06 -3.62
CA PHE A 34 20.46 -9.46 -2.90
C PHE A 34 19.66 -8.28 -2.36
N ASP A 35 20.21 -7.08 -2.42
CA ASP A 35 19.68 -5.87 -1.79
C ASP A 35 18.80 -5.03 -2.73
N SER A 36 19.06 -5.10 -4.04
CA SER A 36 18.38 -4.29 -5.06
C SER A 36 16.85 -4.29 -4.96
N GLN A 37 16.23 -5.41 -4.59
CA GLN A 37 14.76 -5.53 -4.53
C GLN A 37 14.20 -6.20 -3.28
N SER A 38 15.06 -6.53 -2.33
CA SER A 38 14.66 -7.14 -1.07
C SER A 38 13.95 -6.14 -0.17
N LEU A 39 13.01 -6.65 0.63
CA LEU A 39 12.22 -5.84 1.55
C LEU A 39 11.76 -6.63 2.77
N ALA A 40 11.40 -5.90 3.82
CA ALA A 40 10.72 -6.40 5.00
C ALA A 40 9.61 -5.44 5.41
N ALA A 41 8.52 -5.98 5.95
CA ALA A 41 7.38 -5.21 6.40
C ALA A 41 6.88 -5.70 7.77
N LEU A 42 6.40 -4.75 8.57
CA LEU A 42 5.76 -4.99 9.85
C LEU A 42 4.41 -4.29 9.88
N GLN A 43 3.35 -5.03 10.18
CA GLN A 43 2.00 -4.52 10.35
C GLN A 43 1.53 -4.71 11.79
N ILE A 44 0.89 -3.67 12.31
CA ILE A 44 0.31 -3.63 13.65
C ILE A 44 -1.17 -3.30 13.52
N ASP A 45 -2.02 -4.17 14.07
CA ASP A 45 -3.46 -3.99 14.16
C ASP A 45 -3.87 -4.01 15.63
N TRP A 46 -4.43 -2.90 16.09
CA TRP A 46 -4.89 -2.75 17.46
C TRP A 46 -6.39 -2.47 17.50
N GLN A 47 -7.14 -3.39 18.09
CA GLN A 47 -8.57 -3.24 18.38
C GLN A 47 -8.72 -2.56 19.75
N ALA A 48 -8.96 -1.24 19.74
CA ALA A 48 -9.13 -0.45 20.96
C ALA A 48 -10.50 -0.71 21.62
N THR A 49 -11.56 -0.83 20.83
CA THR A 49 -12.92 -1.17 21.26
C THR A 49 -13.61 -2.04 20.21
N ASP A 50 -14.83 -2.55 20.41
CA ASP A 50 -15.54 -3.32 19.37
C ASP A 50 -15.81 -2.53 18.07
N LYS A 51 -15.73 -1.19 18.14
CA LYS A 51 -16.00 -0.29 17.01
C LYS A 51 -14.78 0.47 16.50
N LEU A 52 -13.72 0.57 17.28
CA LEU A 52 -12.55 1.38 16.96
C LEU A 52 -11.30 0.50 16.88
N SER A 53 -10.59 0.60 15.76
CA SER A 53 -9.28 0.00 15.58
C SER A 53 -8.28 0.98 14.95
N VAL A 54 -7.00 0.67 15.13
CA VAL A 54 -5.86 1.36 14.53
C VAL A 54 -5.06 0.34 13.74
N THR A 55 -4.72 0.68 12.49
CA THR A 55 -3.85 -0.15 11.64
C THR A 55 -2.67 0.69 11.18
N SER A 56 -1.47 0.13 11.28
CA SER A 56 -0.26 0.72 10.74
C SER A 56 0.63 -0.32 10.06
N GLN A 57 1.36 0.10 9.03
CA GLN A 57 2.38 -0.74 8.40
C GLN A 57 3.65 0.06 8.13
N LEU A 58 4.78 -0.54 8.51
CA LEU A 58 6.12 -0.09 8.20
C LEU A 58 6.71 -1.00 7.11
N LEU A 59 7.39 -0.39 6.14
CA LEU A 59 8.10 -1.08 5.07
C LEU A 59 9.55 -0.59 5.02
N ALA A 60 10.47 -1.53 4.93
CA ALA A 60 11.89 -1.28 4.75
C ALA A 60 12.36 -1.96 3.46
N HIS A 61 12.94 -1.19 2.55
CA HIS A 61 13.66 -1.68 1.40
C HIS A 61 15.14 -1.86 1.75
N SER A 62 15.78 -2.88 1.18
CA SER A 62 17.21 -3.09 1.37
C SER A 62 18.07 -2.15 0.53
N ASN A 63 17.56 -1.71 -0.63
CA ASN A 63 18.21 -0.71 -1.47
C ASN A 63 17.84 0.71 -0.97
N SER A 64 18.85 1.58 -0.83
CA SER A 64 18.73 2.94 -0.27
C SER A 64 18.03 3.95 -1.18
N ASP A 65 17.99 3.68 -2.48
CA ASP A 65 17.32 4.52 -3.46
C ASP A 65 15.81 4.33 -3.41
N ARG A 66 15.33 3.27 -2.74
CA ARG A 66 13.91 2.99 -2.56
C ARG A 66 13.42 3.49 -1.21
N GLU A 67 12.34 4.27 -1.23
CA GLU A 67 11.76 4.85 -0.02
C GLU A 67 11.30 3.77 0.99
N SER A 68 11.73 3.93 2.23
CA SER A 68 11.30 3.13 3.38
C SER A 68 10.54 4.03 4.36
N GLY A 69 9.53 3.48 5.04
CA GLY A 69 8.76 4.27 5.99
C GLY A 69 7.38 3.69 6.31
N VAL A 70 6.47 4.59 6.69
CA VAL A 70 5.08 4.26 6.99
C VAL A 70 4.29 4.18 5.69
N GLU A 71 3.94 2.96 5.29
CA GLU A 71 3.10 2.72 4.12
C GLU A 71 1.66 3.20 4.37
N TRP A 72 1.12 2.94 5.56
CA TRP A 72 -0.17 3.46 6.00
C TRP A 72 -0.27 3.51 7.52
N LEU A 73 -1.10 4.44 7.98
CA LEU A 73 -1.45 4.63 9.38
C LEU A 73 -2.83 5.27 9.42
N TYR A 74 -3.83 4.50 9.82
CA TYR A 74 -5.21 4.98 9.86
C TYR A 74 -5.99 4.39 11.04
N LEU A 75 -7.01 5.14 11.44
CA LEU A 75 -8.05 4.72 12.37
C LEU A 75 -9.22 4.17 11.57
N THR A 76 -9.87 3.12 12.07
CA THR A 76 -11.12 2.60 11.53
C THR A 76 -12.20 2.67 12.60
N TYR A 77 -13.34 3.27 12.25
CA TYR A 77 -14.51 3.35 13.11
C TYR A 77 -15.72 2.68 12.44
N GLN A 78 -16.25 1.64 13.06
CA GLN A 78 -17.46 0.93 12.64
C GLN A 78 -18.68 1.56 13.33
N LEU A 79 -19.50 2.31 12.60
CA LEU A 79 -20.72 2.88 13.18
C LEU A 79 -21.73 1.77 13.49
N ASN A 80 -21.92 0.89 12.53
CA ASN A 80 -22.78 -0.30 12.56
C ASN A 80 -22.30 -1.30 11.48
N ASP A 81 -23.06 -2.37 11.27
CA ASP A 81 -22.69 -3.45 10.34
C ASP A 81 -22.57 -3.00 8.89
N ASN A 82 -23.23 -1.89 8.53
CA ASN A 82 -23.27 -1.34 7.18
C ASN A 82 -22.28 -0.20 6.96
N TRP A 83 -21.97 0.61 7.98
CA TRP A 83 -21.19 1.85 7.86
C TRP A 83 -19.83 1.76 8.55
N GLN A 84 -18.78 2.00 7.76
CA GLN A 84 -17.40 2.08 8.22
C GLN A 84 -16.77 3.40 7.78
N ILE A 85 -16.02 4.06 8.66
CA ILE A 85 -15.22 5.25 8.35
C ILE A 85 -13.76 4.93 8.64
N ARG A 86 -12.83 5.36 7.78
CA ARG A 86 -11.40 5.37 8.12
C ARG A 86 -10.81 6.75 7.91
N ALA A 87 -9.83 7.08 8.75
CA ALA A 87 -9.15 8.37 8.71
C ALA A 87 -7.64 8.19 8.95
N GLY A 88 -6.82 8.83 8.11
CA GLY A 88 -5.36 8.79 8.21
C GLY A 88 -4.69 8.60 6.85
N LYS A 89 -3.43 8.17 6.87
CA LYS A 89 -2.66 7.80 5.67
C LYS A 89 -3.09 6.42 5.20
N GLN A 90 -3.65 6.35 4.01
CA GLN A 90 -4.29 5.17 3.42
C GLN A 90 -3.73 4.92 2.03
N ARG A 91 -3.83 3.68 1.53
CA ARG A 91 -3.50 3.37 0.14
C ARG A 91 -4.48 4.02 -0.81
N THR A 92 -3.97 4.54 -1.91
CA THR A 92 -4.84 5.13 -2.93
C THR A 92 -5.58 4.02 -3.69
N PRO A 93 -6.90 4.12 -3.87
CA PRO A 93 -7.72 2.99 -4.33
C PRO A 93 -7.76 2.84 -5.87
N PHE A 94 -6.75 3.33 -6.59
CA PHE A 94 -6.77 3.42 -8.05
C PHE A 94 -6.51 2.11 -8.79
N PHE A 95 -5.92 1.11 -8.15
CA PHE A 95 -5.68 -0.19 -8.77
C PHE A 95 -6.35 -1.29 -7.94
N HIS A 96 -7.07 -2.21 -8.59
CA HIS A 96 -7.65 -3.40 -7.94
C HIS A 96 -6.60 -4.30 -7.25
N TYR A 97 -5.32 -4.02 -7.50
CA TYR A 97 -4.15 -4.76 -7.06
C TYR A 97 -3.19 -3.96 -6.18
N SER A 98 -3.50 -2.69 -5.85
CA SER A 98 -2.64 -1.90 -4.94
C SER A 98 -2.57 -2.52 -3.54
N ASP A 99 -3.53 -3.36 -3.16
CA ASP A 99 -3.52 -4.07 -1.87
C ASP A 99 -2.43 -5.14 -1.77
N VAL A 100 -1.83 -5.55 -2.90
CA VAL A 100 -0.97 -6.75 -2.95
C VAL A 100 0.43 -6.48 -3.50
N ARG A 101 0.82 -5.21 -3.67
CA ARG A 101 2.10 -4.83 -4.30
C ARG A 101 3.35 -5.39 -3.60
N ASN A 102 3.25 -5.72 -2.31
CA ASN A 102 4.38 -6.25 -1.52
C ASN A 102 4.17 -7.69 -1.02
N VAL A 103 2.99 -8.29 -1.23
CA VAL A 103 2.72 -9.68 -0.84
C VAL A 103 2.88 -10.55 -2.08
N GLY A 104 4.06 -11.17 -2.23
CA GLY A 104 4.41 -12.01 -3.38
C GLY A 104 3.57 -13.29 -3.57
N PHE A 105 2.42 -13.42 -2.91
CA PHE A 105 1.57 -14.61 -2.94
C PHE A 105 0.39 -14.52 -3.93
N ALA A 106 0.13 -13.36 -4.54
CA ALA A 106 -1.00 -13.19 -5.47
C ALA A 106 -0.60 -13.17 -6.96
N TYR A 107 0.67 -13.37 -7.30
CA TYR A 107 1.14 -13.31 -8.69
C TYR A 107 2.03 -14.49 -9.06
N HIS A 108 1.96 -14.89 -10.33
CA HIS A 108 2.95 -15.78 -10.96
C HIS A 108 4.24 -15.04 -11.34
N TRP A 109 4.33 -13.72 -11.11
CA TRP A 109 5.49 -12.88 -11.46
C TRP A 109 6.20 -12.37 -10.20
N ILE A 110 7.54 -12.35 -10.23
CA ILE A 110 8.42 -11.92 -9.12
C ILE A 110 8.21 -10.44 -8.75
N ASN A 111 7.85 -9.59 -9.73
CA ASN A 111 7.40 -8.22 -9.55
C ASN A 111 6.32 -7.91 -10.60
N PRO A 112 5.28 -7.11 -10.29
CA PRO A 112 4.34 -6.63 -11.30
C PRO A 112 5.04 -5.72 -12.32
N PRO A 113 4.53 -5.58 -13.56
CA PRO A 113 5.16 -4.76 -14.60
C PRO A 113 5.31 -3.32 -14.12
N GLN A 114 6.55 -2.84 -14.01
CA GLN A 114 6.85 -1.54 -13.42
C GLN A 114 6.23 -0.38 -14.19
N GLN A 115 6.13 -0.46 -15.52
CA GLN A 115 5.52 0.59 -16.33
C GLN A 115 4.03 0.83 -16.02
N LEU A 116 3.30 -0.18 -15.54
CA LEU A 116 1.86 -0.05 -15.24
C LEU A 116 1.61 0.39 -13.79
N TYR A 117 2.50 0.05 -12.86
CA TYR A 117 2.33 0.29 -11.42
C TYR A 117 3.16 1.45 -10.87
N ASN A 118 4.26 1.84 -11.52
CA ASN A 118 5.01 3.05 -11.19
C ASN A 118 4.51 4.28 -11.96
N GLY A 119 3.53 4.13 -12.87
CA GLY A 119 3.41 5.04 -14.01
C GLY A 119 2.51 6.27 -13.91
N VAL A 120 1.57 6.42 -12.97
CA VAL A 120 0.56 7.50 -13.12
C VAL A 120 0.04 8.13 -11.81
N LEU A 121 0.06 7.44 -10.67
CA LEU A 121 -0.66 7.87 -9.46
C LEU A 121 0.14 7.63 -8.19
N PHE A 122 -0.04 8.49 -7.20
CA PHE A 122 0.62 8.41 -5.90
C PHE A 122 0.14 7.20 -5.08
N PRO A 123 1.04 6.53 -4.33
CA PRO A 123 0.76 5.23 -3.69
C PRO A 123 -0.20 5.32 -2.49
N THR A 124 -0.27 6.50 -1.87
CA THR A 124 -1.05 6.74 -0.66
C THR A 124 -1.72 8.10 -0.70
N TYR A 125 -2.74 8.32 0.10
CA TYR A 125 -3.29 9.65 0.39
C TYR A 125 -3.56 9.78 1.89
N THR A 126 -3.54 11.00 2.41
CA THR A 126 -3.96 11.27 3.79
C THR A 126 -5.34 11.90 3.76
N GLY A 127 -6.31 11.27 4.42
CA GLY A 127 -7.68 11.74 4.38
C GLY A 127 -8.66 10.79 5.06
N VAL A 128 -9.92 10.91 4.64
CA VAL A 128 -11.04 10.14 5.17
C VAL A 128 -11.65 9.31 4.04
N ASN A 129 -12.06 8.08 4.34
CA ASN A 129 -12.99 7.34 3.51
C ASN A 129 -14.19 6.86 4.32
N VAL A 130 -15.31 6.69 3.63
CA VAL A 130 -16.55 6.16 4.16
C VAL A 130 -16.99 5.02 3.26
N ASN A 131 -17.23 3.86 3.84
CA ASN A 131 -17.73 2.68 3.15
C ASN A 131 -19.12 2.32 3.68
N TYR A 132 -20.04 2.11 2.76
CA TYR A 132 -21.39 1.63 3.02
C TYR A 132 -21.60 0.29 2.32
N ARG A 133 -21.89 -0.76 3.09
CA ARG A 133 -22.23 -2.09 2.60
C ARG A 133 -23.74 -2.28 2.62
N PHE A 134 -24.29 -2.74 1.51
CA PHE A 134 -25.71 -3.04 1.38
C PHE A 134 -25.90 -4.33 0.59
N GLY A 135 -26.98 -5.03 0.88
CA GLY A 135 -27.18 -6.36 0.31
C GLY A 135 -28.05 -7.24 1.19
N ASN A 136 -28.23 -8.45 0.71
CA ASN A 136 -28.91 -9.55 1.38
C ASN A 136 -27.99 -10.79 1.37
N GLU A 137 -28.50 -11.95 1.77
CA GLU A 137 -27.70 -13.18 1.84
C GLU A 137 -27.14 -13.61 0.47
N ASP A 138 -27.83 -13.26 -0.62
CA ASP A 138 -27.47 -13.66 -1.99
C ASP A 138 -26.60 -12.64 -2.72
N ILE A 139 -26.73 -11.35 -2.38
CA ILE A 139 -26.06 -10.25 -3.07
C ILE A 139 -25.47 -9.29 -2.06
N GLN A 140 -24.15 -9.10 -2.11
CA GLN A 140 -23.44 -8.09 -1.33
C GLN A 140 -22.84 -7.05 -2.29
N ALA A 141 -23.11 -5.79 -2.00
CA ALA A 141 -22.57 -4.65 -2.71
C ALA A 141 -22.02 -3.63 -1.71
N SER A 142 -21.13 -2.76 -2.18
CA SER A 142 -20.60 -1.68 -1.38
C SER A 142 -20.32 -0.44 -2.21
N VAL A 143 -20.47 0.72 -1.56
CA VAL A 143 -20.03 2.00 -2.09
C VAL A 143 -19.04 2.60 -1.11
N GLU A 144 -17.92 3.06 -1.64
CA GLU A 144 -16.87 3.74 -0.91
C GLU A 144 -16.70 5.14 -1.47
N ALA A 145 -16.67 6.16 -0.62
CA ALA A 145 -16.32 7.52 -0.99
C ALA A 145 -15.07 7.93 -0.20
N TYR A 146 -14.15 8.64 -0.84
CA TYR A 146 -12.91 9.11 -0.21
C TYR A 146 -12.66 10.57 -0.51
N TRP A 147 -11.98 11.25 0.42
CA TRP A 147 -11.52 12.61 0.29
C TRP A 147 -10.22 12.82 1.07
N GLY A 148 -9.26 13.55 0.51
CA GLY A 148 -8.00 13.84 1.16
C GLY A 148 -6.99 14.57 0.27
N SER A 149 -5.73 14.46 0.64
CA SER A 149 -4.61 15.11 -0.05
C SER A 149 -3.39 14.20 -0.13
N TYR A 150 -2.45 14.57 -0.99
CA TYR A 150 -1.15 13.93 -1.10
C TYR A 150 -0.07 14.97 -1.45
N ASN A 151 0.96 15.05 -0.63
CA ASN A 151 2.06 16.02 -0.75
C ASN A 151 3.44 15.40 -0.43
N ASP A 152 3.51 14.07 -0.36
CA ASP A 152 4.77 13.36 -0.14
C ASP A 152 5.57 13.30 -1.45
N GLU A 153 6.90 13.23 -1.33
CA GLU A 153 7.76 12.83 -2.44
C GLU A 153 7.56 11.34 -2.71
N TYR A 154 7.65 10.94 -3.97
CA TYR A 154 7.80 9.54 -4.37
C TYR A 154 8.61 9.45 -5.66
N GLU A 155 9.18 8.28 -5.89
CA GLU A 155 10.05 8.04 -7.04
C GLU A 155 9.36 7.21 -8.14
N ILE A 156 9.45 7.70 -9.37
CA ILE A 156 9.02 6.98 -10.58
C ILE A 156 10.19 6.93 -11.55
N ALA A 157 10.66 5.72 -11.87
CA ALA A 157 11.70 5.51 -12.90
C ALA A 157 12.93 6.42 -12.69
N ASP A 158 13.46 6.42 -11.46
CA ASP A 158 14.61 7.23 -11.02
C ASP A 158 14.37 8.76 -11.05
N VAL A 159 13.11 9.20 -11.18
CA VAL A 159 12.69 10.60 -11.09
C VAL A 159 11.89 10.81 -9.80
N LYS A 160 12.39 11.70 -8.95
CA LYS A 160 11.68 12.16 -7.75
C LYS A 160 10.60 13.17 -8.12
N ILE A 161 9.36 12.87 -7.76
CA ILE A 161 8.20 13.72 -8.01
C ILE A 161 7.56 14.05 -6.66
N LYS A 162 7.33 15.35 -6.44
CA LYS A 162 6.58 15.84 -5.30
C LYS A 162 5.31 16.54 -5.79
N PRO A 163 4.24 15.80 -6.05
CA PRO A 163 2.98 16.40 -6.45
C PRO A 163 2.37 17.12 -5.24
N ASP A 164 1.65 18.21 -5.48
CA ASP A 164 0.91 18.94 -4.45
C ASP A 164 -0.59 18.79 -4.73
N VAL A 165 -1.13 17.64 -4.33
CA VAL A 165 -2.54 17.30 -4.53
C VAL A 165 -3.30 17.69 -3.28
N THR A 166 -3.97 18.84 -3.33
CA THR A 166 -4.71 19.40 -2.19
C THR A 166 -6.15 18.91 -2.08
N ASP A 167 -6.76 18.49 -3.19
CA ASP A 167 -8.14 18.01 -3.25
C ASP A 167 -8.25 16.72 -4.09
N LEU A 168 -8.08 15.58 -3.43
CA LEU A 168 -8.34 14.27 -3.97
C LEU A 168 -9.68 13.78 -3.44
N HIS A 169 -10.65 13.53 -4.32
CA HIS A 169 -11.91 12.87 -3.94
C HIS A 169 -12.39 11.91 -5.03
N GLY A 170 -13.26 10.98 -4.65
CA GLY A 170 -13.89 10.06 -5.58
C GLY A 170 -14.79 9.06 -4.87
N PHE A 171 -15.39 8.18 -5.67
CA PHE A 171 -16.18 7.07 -5.16
C PHE A 171 -15.93 5.80 -5.98
N ILE A 172 -16.12 4.64 -5.33
CA ILE A 172 -15.92 3.32 -5.91
C ILE A 172 -17.10 2.44 -5.49
N GLY A 173 -17.76 1.82 -6.47
CA GLY A 173 -18.76 0.79 -6.25
C GLY A 173 -18.15 -0.60 -6.49
N ARG A 174 -18.45 -1.56 -5.62
CA ARG A 174 -18.06 -2.97 -5.76
C ARG A 174 -19.25 -3.87 -5.52
#